data_AF-A0A9X2FFU6-F1
#
_entry.id   AF-A0A9X2FFU6-F1
#
_cell.length_a   1.000
_cell.length_b   1.000
_cell.length_c   1.000
_cell.angle_alpha   90.00
_cell.angle_beta   90.00
_cell.angle_gamma   90.00
#
_symmetry.space_group_name_H-M   'P 1'
#
loop_
_entity.id
_entity.type
_entity.pdbx_description
1 polymer ?
#
loop_
_entity_poly.entity_id
_entity_poly.type
_entity_poly.pdbx_seq_one_letter_code
_entity_poly.pdbx_strand_id
1 'polypeptide(L)'
;MVGFRWMLAVVAVAGLSVTGCGNKSDSSDSHTEAGGAEEHAGHDHAEHEHADPKNLPEAVGLLAEMRDELAAAYKEGNTKEADGVIHEMGDMAKTAEKMLTSSDLDRYAQKEAQTSIDQIIEVLSTLHEESHGAEAKIDPATYDGQQDAMNDAISNLQKKVEKPADE
;
A
#
# COMPACT_ATOMS: atom_id res chain seq x y z
N MET A 1 39.23 -27.35 9.35
CA MET A 1 39.99 -26.51 8.40
C MET A 1 39.22 -25.22 8.21
N VAL A 2 39.88 -24.09 8.51
CA VAL A 2 39.74 -22.70 7.98
C VAL A 2 38.41 -22.42 7.25
N GLY A 3 37.48 -21.58 7.71
CA GLY A 3 37.64 -20.25 8.28
C GLY A 3 37.52 -19.21 7.17
N PHE A 4 36.38 -18.53 7.04
CA PHE A 4 36.27 -17.34 6.19
C PHE A 4 35.56 -16.21 6.96
N ARG A 5 36.37 -15.22 7.33
CA ARG A 5 35.99 -13.90 7.86
C ARG A 5 35.82 -12.93 6.68
N TRP A 6 35.60 -11.65 7.02
CA TRP A 6 35.58 -10.42 6.19
C TRP A 6 34.15 -9.97 5.85
N MET A 7 33.73 -8.72 6.03
CA MET A 7 34.36 -7.52 6.61
C MET A 7 33.27 -6.47 6.81
N LEU A 8 33.38 -5.67 7.88
CA LEU A 8 32.65 -4.45 8.11
C LEU A 8 32.88 -3.44 6.97
N ALA A 9 31.82 -2.77 6.52
CA ALA A 9 31.90 -1.48 5.84
C ALA A 9 31.01 -0.47 6.58
N VAL A 10 31.66 0.38 7.38
CA VAL A 10 31.08 1.59 7.96
C VAL A 10 31.14 2.67 6.89
N VAL A 11 30.00 3.21 6.48
CA VAL A 11 29.93 4.48 5.74
C VAL A 11 29.15 5.46 6.60
N ALA A 12 29.88 6.41 7.17
CA ALA A 12 29.34 7.59 7.83
C ALA A 12 28.92 8.61 6.76
N VAL A 13 27.67 9.08 6.82
CA VAL A 13 27.24 10.30 6.13
C VAL A 13 26.75 11.28 7.18
N ALA A 14 27.47 12.39 7.28
CA ALA A 14 27.18 13.52 8.13
C ALA A 14 26.44 14.61 7.34
N GLY A 15 25.49 15.26 8.01
CA GLY A 15 25.26 16.70 7.84
C GLY A 15 24.01 17.11 7.07
N LEU A 16 23.03 17.66 7.80
CA LEU A 16 22.21 18.78 7.32
C LEU A 16 21.84 19.66 8.53
N SER A 17 22.39 20.87 8.52
CA SER A 17 22.19 21.91 9.52
C SER A 17 20.86 22.62 9.30
N VAL A 18 20.12 22.82 10.38
CA VAL A 18 18.93 23.68 10.45
C VAL A 18 19.38 25.13 10.69
N THR A 19 18.99 26.05 9.81
CA THR A 19 18.93 27.48 10.10
C THR A 19 17.74 28.11 9.37
N GLY A 20 16.84 28.72 10.15
CA GLY A 20 15.66 29.45 9.66
C GLY A 20 15.82 30.97 9.65
N CYS A 21 14.70 31.63 9.33
CA CYS A 21 14.28 33.05 9.39
C CYS A 21 13.45 33.29 8.12
N GLY A 22 12.18 33.69 8.09
CA GLY A 22 11.37 34.45 9.01
C GLY A 22 10.79 35.64 8.23
N ASN A 23 9.47 35.77 8.13
CA ASN A 23 8.78 37.08 8.06
C ASN A 23 7.27 36.94 8.33
N LYS A 24 6.75 37.91 9.07
CA LYS A 24 5.35 38.12 9.49
C LYS A 24 4.60 39.04 8.51
N SER A 25 3.27 39.06 8.69
CA SER A 25 2.27 40.08 8.28
C SER A 25 1.78 39.99 6.83
N ASP A 26 0.51 40.21 6.48
CA ASP A 26 -0.67 40.69 7.22
C ASP A 26 -1.95 40.28 6.43
N SER A 27 -3.11 40.39 7.08
CA SER A 27 -4.43 40.05 6.56
C SER A 27 -4.88 40.91 5.38
N SER A 28 -5.65 40.32 4.47
CA SER A 28 -6.66 41.05 3.67
C SER A 28 -7.82 40.13 3.32
N ASP A 29 -8.93 40.37 4.03
CA ASP A 29 -10.29 40.01 3.65
C ASP A 29 -10.66 40.61 2.29
N SER A 30 -11.32 39.85 1.42
CA SER A 30 -12.72 40.08 1.02
C SER A 30 -13.11 39.34 -0.26
N HIS A 31 -14.19 38.56 -0.13
CA HIS A 31 -15.25 38.23 -1.09
C HIS A 31 -14.91 38.06 -2.58
N THR A 32 -15.26 36.88 -3.13
CA THR A 32 -16.41 36.72 -4.04
C THR A 32 -16.55 35.25 -4.42
N GLU A 33 -17.78 34.75 -4.36
CA GLU A 33 -18.17 33.42 -4.79
C GLU A 33 -17.99 33.24 -6.31
N ALA A 34 -17.40 32.12 -6.69
CA ALA A 34 -17.65 31.49 -7.99
C ALA A 34 -17.34 30.00 -7.84
N GLY A 35 -18.39 29.18 -7.94
CA GLY A 35 -18.26 27.75 -8.01
C GLY A 35 -17.29 27.34 -9.11
N GLY A 36 -16.22 26.68 -8.72
CA GLY A 36 -15.46 25.77 -9.56
C GLY A 36 -15.66 24.41 -8.94
N ALA A 37 -16.46 23.59 -9.60
CA ALA A 37 -16.61 22.19 -9.27
C ALA A 37 -15.21 21.58 -9.06
N GLU A 38 -15.07 20.80 -8.00
CA GLU A 38 -14.05 19.76 -7.92
C GLU A 38 -14.30 18.81 -9.09
N GLU A 39 -13.78 19.16 -10.26
CA GLU A 39 -13.56 18.20 -11.34
C GLU A 39 -12.38 17.35 -10.90
N HIS A 40 -12.65 16.42 -9.99
CA HIS A 40 -12.00 15.12 -10.06
C HIS A 40 -12.33 14.59 -11.44
N ALA A 41 -11.47 14.90 -12.41
CA ALA A 41 -11.46 14.26 -13.70
C ALA A 41 -11.28 12.78 -13.40
N GLY A 42 -12.40 12.06 -13.31
CA GLY A 42 -12.45 10.63 -13.14
C GLY A 42 -11.68 10.04 -14.29
N HIS A 43 -10.46 9.59 -13.99
CA HIS A 43 -9.74 8.75 -14.90
C HIS A 43 -10.63 7.52 -15.10
N ASP A 44 -11.09 7.30 -16.33
CA ASP A 44 -11.72 6.06 -16.79
C ASP A 44 -10.72 4.91 -16.48
N HIS A 45 -10.74 4.39 -15.26
CA HIS A 45 -10.14 3.11 -14.93
C HIS A 45 -11.07 2.06 -15.52
N ALA A 46 -10.50 1.07 -16.22
CA ALA A 46 -11.28 -0.07 -16.66
C ALA A 46 -12.04 -0.59 -15.43
N GLU A 47 -13.37 -0.74 -15.54
CA GLU A 47 -14.26 -1.03 -14.41
C GLU A 47 -13.93 -2.41 -13.81
N HIS A 48 -12.98 -2.43 -12.87
CA HIS A 48 -12.65 -3.54 -12.01
C HIS A 48 -13.00 -3.16 -10.57
N GLU A 49 -14.22 -2.66 -10.33
CA GLU A 49 -14.65 -2.41 -8.95
C GLU A 49 -14.89 -3.73 -8.22
N HIS A 50 -14.08 -4.01 -7.21
CA HIS A 50 -14.34 -5.07 -6.26
C HIS A 50 -15.52 -4.69 -5.36
N ALA A 51 -16.37 -5.65 -5.03
CA ALA A 51 -17.48 -5.41 -4.12
C ALA A 51 -16.96 -5.10 -2.70
N ASP A 52 -17.61 -4.18 -1.99
CA ASP A 52 -17.28 -3.91 -0.59
C ASP A 52 -17.36 -5.20 0.26
N PRO A 53 -16.30 -5.57 0.99
CA PRO A 53 -16.32 -6.74 1.86
C PRO A 53 -17.28 -6.54 3.02
N LYS A 54 -17.89 -7.62 3.50
CA LYS A 54 -18.82 -7.57 4.65
C LYS A 54 -18.12 -7.87 5.98
N ASN A 55 -16.96 -8.50 5.92
CA ASN A 55 -16.19 -8.94 7.06
C ASN A 55 -14.70 -9.02 6.71
N LEU A 56 -13.87 -9.13 7.74
CA LEU A 56 -12.42 -9.15 7.58
C LEU A 56 -11.93 -10.32 6.69
N PRO A 57 -12.40 -11.58 6.85
CA PRO A 57 -12.05 -12.65 5.92
C PRO A 57 -12.35 -12.35 4.44
N GLU A 58 -13.51 -11.76 4.15
CA GLU A 58 -13.85 -11.33 2.77
C GLU A 58 -12.88 -10.26 2.26
N ALA A 59 -12.54 -9.25 3.07
CA ALA A 59 -11.57 -8.22 2.69
C ALA A 59 -10.19 -8.81 2.36
N VAL A 60 -9.77 -9.82 3.12
CA VAL A 60 -8.49 -10.51 2.89
C VAL A 60 -8.55 -11.39 1.64
N GLY A 61 -9.71 -11.98 1.32
CA GLY A 61 -9.94 -12.66 0.05
C GLY A 61 -9.76 -11.70 -1.14
N LEU A 62 -10.40 -10.53 -1.09
CA LEU A 62 -10.28 -9.52 -2.14
C LEU A 62 -8.85 -8.98 -2.29
N LEU A 63 -8.11 -8.79 -1.19
CA LEU A 63 -6.68 -8.44 -1.25
C LEU A 63 -5.84 -9.49 -1.99
N ALA A 64 -6.18 -10.78 -1.84
CA ALA A 64 -5.49 -11.86 -2.56
C ALA A 64 -5.82 -11.87 -4.05
N GLU A 65 -7.09 -11.59 -4.41
CA GLU A 65 -7.52 -11.46 -5.81
C GLU A 65 -6.82 -10.28 -6.49
N MET A 66 -6.85 -9.10 -5.87
CA MET A 66 -6.17 -7.91 -6.40
C MET A 66 -4.65 -8.07 -6.49
N ARG A 67 -4.01 -8.83 -5.58
CA ARG A 67 -2.59 -9.17 -5.73
C ARG A 67 -2.34 -9.93 -7.05
N ASP A 68 -3.22 -10.87 -7.40
CA ASP A 68 -3.08 -11.64 -8.64
C ASP A 68 -3.31 -10.77 -9.87
N GLU A 69 -4.23 -9.81 -9.80
CA GLU A 69 -4.44 -8.77 -10.82
C GLU A 69 -3.21 -7.87 -10.97
N LEU A 70 -2.62 -7.44 -9.86
CA LEU A 70 -1.39 -6.63 -9.85
C LEU A 70 -0.23 -7.39 -10.50
N ALA A 71 -0.06 -8.67 -10.17
CA ALA A 71 0.94 -9.53 -10.78
C ALA A 71 0.75 -9.65 -12.30
N ALA A 72 -0.50 -9.79 -12.74
CA ALA A 72 -0.84 -9.83 -14.16
C ALA A 72 -0.51 -8.50 -14.86
N ALA A 73 -0.87 -7.37 -14.26
CA ALA A 73 -0.57 -6.04 -14.79
C ALA A 73 0.94 -5.81 -14.96
N TYR A 74 1.75 -6.16 -13.95
CA TYR A 74 3.22 -6.08 -14.05
C TYR A 74 3.79 -6.99 -15.13
N LYS A 75 3.28 -8.22 -15.24
CA LYS A 75 3.71 -9.16 -16.29
C LYS A 75 3.37 -8.65 -17.70
N GLU A 76 2.26 -7.95 -17.86
CA GLU A 76 1.82 -7.39 -19.13
C GLU A 76 2.46 -6.02 -19.43
N GLY A 77 3.19 -5.43 -18.47
CA GLY A 77 3.74 -4.08 -18.60
C GLY A 77 2.65 -3.01 -18.64
N ASN A 78 1.48 -3.29 -18.06
CA ASN A 78 0.33 -2.39 -18.09
C ASN A 78 0.36 -1.44 -16.88
N THR A 79 1.10 -0.33 -17.01
CA THR A 79 1.26 0.69 -15.96
C THR A 79 -0.08 1.22 -15.44
N LYS A 80 -1.04 1.51 -16.33
CA LYS A 80 -2.32 2.12 -15.93
C LYS A 80 -3.14 1.15 -15.07
N GLU A 81 -3.15 -0.13 -15.45
CA GLU A 81 -3.81 -1.17 -14.67
C GLU A 81 -3.11 -1.36 -13.32
N ALA A 82 -1.77 -1.43 -13.31
CA ALA A 82 -1.01 -1.57 -12.07
C ALA A 82 -1.28 -0.41 -11.09
N ASP A 83 -1.27 0.84 -11.54
CA ASP A 83 -1.60 2.02 -10.72
C ASP A 83 -3.04 1.96 -10.18
N GLY A 84 -4.01 1.57 -11.02
CA GLY A 84 -5.39 1.36 -10.61
C GLY A 84 -5.54 0.30 -9.50
N VAL A 85 -4.98 -0.89 -9.73
CA VAL A 85 -5.01 -1.98 -8.74
C VAL A 85 -4.27 -1.60 -7.45
N ILE A 86 -3.15 -0.88 -7.54
CA ILE A 86 -2.43 -0.39 -6.35
C ILE A 86 -3.29 0.54 -5.51
N HIS A 87 -4.01 1.47 -6.15
CA HIS A 87 -4.92 2.38 -5.46
C HIS A 87 -6.05 1.61 -4.75
N GLU A 88 -6.68 0.67 -5.45
CA GLU A 88 -7.77 -0.13 -4.91
C GLU A 88 -7.31 -1.06 -3.78
N MET A 89 -6.17 -1.76 -3.95
CA MET A 89 -5.57 -2.56 -2.88
C MET A 89 -5.24 -1.72 -1.65
N GLY A 90 -4.76 -0.49 -1.84
CA GLY A 90 -4.47 0.43 -0.75
C GLY A 90 -5.71 0.82 0.04
N ASP A 91 -6.83 1.05 -0.64
CA ASP A 91 -8.11 1.35 0.00
C ASP A 91 -8.75 0.11 0.65
N MET A 92 -8.59 -1.07 0.04
CA MET A 92 -9.00 -2.33 0.64
C MET A 92 -8.20 -2.65 1.91
N ALA A 93 -6.89 -2.40 1.92
CA ALA A 93 -6.04 -2.58 3.09
C ALA A 93 -6.49 -1.68 4.27
N LYS A 94 -6.84 -0.42 4.00
CA LYS A 94 -7.43 0.50 5.00
C LYS A 94 -8.81 0.01 5.46
N THR A 95 -9.61 -0.58 4.59
CA THR A 95 -10.90 -1.19 4.95
C THR A 95 -10.70 -2.39 5.87
N ALA A 96 -9.74 -3.28 5.55
CA ALA A 96 -9.35 -4.39 6.40
C ALA A 96 -8.84 -3.92 7.77
N GLU A 97 -8.05 -2.84 7.83
CA GLU A 97 -7.62 -2.23 9.09
C GLU A 97 -8.81 -1.78 9.95
N LYS A 98 -9.77 -1.06 9.36
CA LYS A 98 -10.98 -0.65 10.08
C LYS A 98 -11.75 -1.86 10.62
N MET A 99 -11.95 -2.89 9.79
CA MET A 99 -12.63 -4.13 10.21
C MET A 99 -11.87 -4.86 11.32
N LEU A 100 -10.54 -4.88 11.27
CA LEU A 100 -9.69 -5.48 12.27
C LEU A 100 -9.91 -4.88 13.65
N THR A 101 -10.06 -3.55 13.74
CA THR A 101 -10.36 -2.87 15.02
C THR A 101 -11.69 -3.30 15.64
N SER A 102 -12.65 -3.74 14.81
CA SER A 102 -13.96 -4.23 15.24
C SER A 102 -14.07 -5.76 15.34
N SER A 103 -12.98 -6.49 15.07
CA SER A 103 -12.98 -7.95 15.02
C SER A 103 -13.00 -8.60 16.41
N ASP A 104 -13.48 -9.85 16.46
CA ASP A 104 -13.44 -10.68 17.67
C ASP A 104 -12.07 -11.33 17.93
N LEU A 105 -11.03 -10.98 17.15
CA LEU A 105 -9.68 -11.48 17.37
C LEU A 105 -9.14 -10.98 18.71
N ASP A 106 -8.35 -11.81 19.40
CA ASP A 106 -7.66 -11.35 20.59
C ASP A 106 -6.60 -10.28 20.25
N ARG A 107 -6.17 -9.52 21.25
CA ARG A 107 -5.24 -8.38 21.03
C ARG A 107 -3.91 -8.79 20.39
N TYR A 108 -3.44 -10.00 20.64
CA TYR A 108 -2.19 -10.49 20.05
C TYR A 108 -2.40 -10.81 18.58
N ALA A 109 -3.47 -11.54 18.24
CA ALA A 109 -3.86 -11.79 16.85
C ALA A 109 -4.15 -10.49 16.08
N GLN A 110 -4.80 -9.50 16.70
CA GLN A 110 -5.03 -8.18 16.09
C GLN A 110 -3.72 -7.47 15.75
N LYS A 111 -2.72 -7.51 16.65
CA LYS A 111 -1.42 -6.87 16.40
C LYS A 111 -0.66 -7.54 15.25
N GLU A 112 -0.69 -8.87 15.16
CA GLU A 112 -0.06 -9.61 14.06
C GLU A 112 -0.77 -9.37 12.72
N ALA A 113 -2.10 -9.30 12.72
CA ALA A 113 -2.88 -8.94 11.56
C ALA A 113 -2.57 -7.50 11.09
N GLN A 114 -2.49 -6.53 12.01
CA GLN A 114 -2.10 -5.16 11.70
C GLN A 114 -0.71 -5.11 11.05
N THR A 115 0.25 -5.84 11.62
CA THR A 115 1.62 -5.90 11.06
C THR A 115 1.61 -6.40 9.61
N SER A 116 0.72 -7.33 9.29
CA SER A 116 0.56 -7.84 7.92
C SER A 116 -0.08 -6.81 6.98
N ILE A 117 -1.09 -6.06 7.46
CA ILE A 117 -1.70 -4.96 6.70
C ILE A 117 -0.68 -3.85 6.42
N ASP A 118 0.11 -3.46 7.43
CA ASP A 118 1.16 -2.44 7.29
C ASP A 118 2.20 -2.86 6.23
N GLN A 119 2.59 -4.14 6.22
CA GLN A 119 3.52 -4.68 5.23
C GLN A 119 2.93 -4.67 3.81
N ILE A 120 1.63 -4.95 3.64
CA ILE A 120 0.95 -4.80 2.35
C ILE A 120 1.04 -3.34 1.88
N ILE A 121 0.71 -2.38 2.75
CA ILE A 121 0.75 -0.95 2.41
C ILE A 121 2.17 -0.48 2.06
N GLU A 122 3.20 -0.97 2.76
CA GLU A 122 4.60 -0.65 2.47
C GLU A 122 5.02 -1.16 1.09
N VAL A 123 4.65 -2.40 0.75
CA VAL A 123 4.90 -2.94 -0.60
C VAL A 123 4.17 -2.11 -1.66
N LEU A 124 2.89 -1.80 -1.46
CA LEU A 124 2.11 -0.99 -2.40
C LEU A 124 2.73 0.39 -2.59
N SER A 125 3.21 1.03 -1.52
CA SER A 125 3.90 2.32 -1.59
C SER A 125 5.16 2.25 -2.46
N THR A 126 5.94 1.17 -2.31
CA THR A 126 7.13 0.92 -3.13
C THR A 126 6.79 0.74 -4.61
N LEU A 127 5.72 0.01 -4.92
CA LEU A 127 5.26 -0.24 -6.29
C LEU A 127 4.59 1.00 -6.92
N HIS A 128 3.94 1.83 -6.11
CA HIS A 128 3.26 3.05 -6.56
C HIS A 128 4.24 4.07 -7.13
N GLU A 129 5.40 4.25 -6.49
CA GLU A 129 6.42 5.22 -6.95
C GLU A 129 6.85 5.02 -8.41
N GLU A 130 6.78 3.79 -8.93
CA GLU A 130 7.15 3.47 -10.32
C GLU A 130 5.99 3.49 -11.31
N SER A 131 4.76 3.26 -10.82
CA SER A 131 3.55 3.16 -11.64
C SER A 131 2.79 4.47 -11.73
N HIS A 132 3.08 5.43 -10.85
CA HIS A 132 2.32 6.67 -10.76
C HIS A 132 2.77 7.76 -11.74
N GLY A 133 1.82 8.26 -12.54
CA GLY A 133 1.99 9.44 -13.40
C GLY A 133 1.97 9.16 -14.91
N ALA A 134 1.83 10.22 -15.70
CA ALA A 134 1.55 10.11 -17.15
C ALA A 134 2.68 9.46 -17.97
N GLU A 135 3.93 9.57 -17.50
CA GLU A 135 5.13 9.02 -18.17
C GLU A 135 5.67 7.77 -17.46
N ALA A 136 4.94 7.26 -16.46
CA ALA A 136 5.37 6.13 -15.67
C ALA A 136 5.49 4.85 -16.50
N LYS A 137 6.49 4.04 -16.16
CA LYS A 137 6.74 2.75 -16.79
C LYS A 137 7.14 1.78 -15.70
N ILE A 138 6.32 0.76 -15.50
CA ILE A 138 6.62 -0.29 -14.55
C ILE A 138 7.76 -1.18 -15.05
N ASP A 139 8.65 -1.57 -14.15
CA ASP A 139 9.63 -2.63 -14.38
C ASP A 139 9.11 -3.92 -13.72
N PRO A 140 8.90 -5.01 -14.46
CA PRO A 140 8.55 -6.31 -13.87
C PRO A 140 9.51 -6.76 -12.76
N ALA A 141 10.78 -6.37 -12.83
CA ALA A 141 11.77 -6.71 -11.80
C ALA A 141 11.46 -6.08 -10.43
N THR A 142 10.76 -4.95 -10.39
CA THR A 142 10.36 -4.30 -9.14
C THR A 142 9.28 -5.11 -8.45
N TYR A 143 8.26 -5.57 -9.18
CA TYR A 143 7.27 -6.49 -8.63
C TYR A 143 7.90 -7.80 -8.19
N ASP A 144 8.80 -8.38 -8.99
CA ASP A 144 9.52 -9.61 -8.63
C ASP A 144 10.29 -9.48 -7.31
N GLY A 145 10.86 -8.30 -7.03
CA GLY A 145 11.55 -8.00 -5.77
C GLY A 145 10.63 -7.84 -4.56
N GLN A 146 9.34 -7.61 -4.76
CA GLN A 146 8.36 -7.36 -3.70
C GLN A 146 7.31 -8.46 -3.52
N GLN A 147 7.12 -9.33 -4.53
CA GLN A 147 6.02 -10.30 -4.57
C GLN A 147 6.02 -11.27 -3.38
N ASP A 148 7.19 -11.69 -2.90
CA ASP A 148 7.30 -12.59 -1.75
C ASP A 148 6.83 -11.90 -0.46
N ALA A 149 7.20 -10.62 -0.26
CA ALA A 149 6.75 -9.83 0.88
C ALA A 149 5.22 -9.62 0.85
N MET A 150 4.65 -9.33 -0.33
CA MET A 150 3.20 -9.22 -0.52
C MET A 150 2.49 -10.55 -0.21
N ASN A 151 3.00 -11.65 -0.78
CA ASN A 151 2.46 -12.99 -0.59
C ASN A 151 2.48 -13.44 0.87
N ASP A 152 3.61 -13.23 1.54
CA ASP A 152 3.77 -13.58 2.95
C ASP A 152 2.84 -12.75 3.83
N ALA A 153 2.70 -11.46 3.58
CA ALA A 153 1.81 -10.59 4.34
C ALA A 153 0.34 -11.01 4.18
N ILE A 154 -0.13 -11.23 2.95
CA ILE A 154 -1.51 -11.70 2.70
C ILE A 154 -1.74 -13.08 3.32
N SER A 155 -0.81 -14.03 3.15
CA SER A 155 -0.87 -15.38 3.72
C SER A 155 -0.89 -15.36 5.26
N ASN A 156 -0.10 -14.49 5.88
CA ASN A 156 -0.09 -14.34 7.32
C ASN A 156 -1.40 -13.72 7.81
N LEU A 157 -1.93 -12.71 7.12
CA LEU A 157 -3.21 -12.11 7.42
C LEU A 157 -4.34 -13.14 7.32
N GLN A 158 -4.40 -13.94 6.25
CA GLN A 158 -5.35 -15.04 6.05
C GLN A 158 -5.37 -15.99 7.25
N LYS A 159 -4.20 -16.47 7.69
CA LYS A 159 -4.08 -17.37 8.86
C LYS A 159 -4.61 -16.78 10.17
N LYS A 160 -4.65 -15.45 10.31
CA LYS A 160 -5.19 -14.81 11.53
C LYS A 160 -6.70 -14.64 11.49
N VAL A 161 -7.26 -14.44 10.30
CA VAL A 161 -8.67 -14.09 10.15
C VAL A 161 -9.55 -15.31 9.90
N GLU A 162 -8.97 -16.40 9.38
CA GLU A 162 -9.62 -17.70 9.32
C GLU A 162 -9.75 -18.25 10.75
N LYS A 163 -10.99 -18.42 11.22
CA LYS A 163 -11.23 -19.17 12.46
C LYS A 163 -10.69 -20.59 12.24
N PRO A 164 -9.98 -21.19 13.22
CA PRO A 164 -9.70 -22.62 13.16
C PRO A 164 -11.04 -23.32 12.98
N ALA A 165 -11.16 -24.17 11.95
CA ALA A 165 -12.30 -25.05 11.81
C ALA A 165 -12.41 -25.84 13.12
N ASP A 166 -13.54 -25.75 13.82
CA ASP A 166 -13.76 -26.35 15.14
C ASP A 166 -13.16 -27.78 15.19
N GLU A 167 -12.07 -27.95 15.92
CA GLU A 167 -11.47 -29.25 16.28
C GLU A 167 -12.14 -29.85 17.52
#